data_AF-A0A183PW60-F1
#
_entry.id   AF-A0A183PW60-F1
#
_cell.length_a   1.000
_cell.length_b   1.000
_cell.length_c   1.000
_cell.angle_alpha   90.00
_cell.angle_beta   90.00
_cell.angle_gamma   90.00
#
_symmetry.space_group_name_H-M   'P 1'
#
loop_
_entity.id
_entity.type
_entity.pdbx_description
1 polymer ?
#
loop_
_entity_poly.entity_id
_entity_poly.type
_entity_poly.pdbx_seq_one_letter_code
_entity_poly.pdbx_strand_id
1 'polypeptide(L)'
;MSSRISLISGMMVLIGVLRFTASLCQGFLFGKSGEKLIKRIRSMVFEAMLRQEIAWFDEPENQAGALTAKLATDATKMSMISGAQLGFIIEALALIIMSLVIAFIYSWQLTLVVLAFYPIIVIGGYLQVTKFISQ
;
A
#
# COMPACT_ATOMS: atom_id res chain seq x y z
N MET A 1 15.65 -26.65 31.30
CA MET A 1 15.37 -25.22 30.99
C MET A 1 16.16 -24.73 29.77
N SER A 2 17.47 -25.01 29.69
CA SER A 2 18.31 -24.68 28.51
C SER A 2 17.76 -25.18 27.15
N SER A 3 17.25 -26.43 27.08
CA SER A 3 16.71 -27.00 25.83
C SER A 3 15.43 -26.35 25.30
N ARG A 4 14.64 -25.66 26.14
CA ARG A 4 13.45 -24.91 25.69
C ARG A 4 13.86 -23.58 25.07
N ILE A 5 14.90 -22.96 25.62
CA ILE A 5 15.44 -21.68 25.16
C ILE A 5 16.15 -21.85 23.81
N SER A 6 16.91 -22.94 23.63
CA SER A 6 17.54 -23.25 22.34
C SER A 6 16.50 -23.51 21.24
N LEU A 7 15.36 -24.11 21.58
CA LEU A 7 14.26 -24.36 20.64
C LEU A 7 13.55 -23.07 20.24
N ILE A 8 13.19 -22.20 21.20
CA ILE A 8 12.55 -20.90 20.92
C ILE A 8 13.48 -20.00 20.11
N SER A 9 14.77 -19.97 20.44
CA SER A 9 15.78 -19.24 19.67
C SER A 9 15.84 -19.71 18.21
N GLY A 10 15.83 -21.03 17.98
CA GLY A 10 15.77 -21.60 16.63
C GLY A 10 14.52 -21.20 15.86
N MET A 11 13.34 -21.19 16.51
CA MET A 11 12.09 -20.76 15.87
C MET A 11 12.09 -19.29 15.47
N MET A 12 12.65 -18.40 16.30
CA MET A 12 12.75 -16.97 15.98
C MET A 12 13.66 -16.72 14.77
N VAL A 13 14.78 -17.44 14.70
CA VAL A 13 15.67 -17.39 13.53
C VAL A 13 14.93 -17.86 12.28
N LEU A 14 14.20 -18.98 12.35
CA LEU A 14 13.42 -19.50 11.23
C LEU A 14 12.38 -18.48 10.72
N ILE A 15 11.60 -17.88 11.63
CA ILE A 15 10.60 -16.86 11.28
C ILE A 15 11.28 -15.64 10.64
N GLY A 16 12.44 -15.22 11.15
CA GLY A 16 13.22 -14.12 10.58
C GLY A 16 13.66 -14.40 9.15
N VAL A 17 14.21 -15.58 8.88
CA VAL A 17 14.64 -15.99 7.53
C VAL A 17 13.44 -16.06 6.57
N LEU A 18 12.32 -16.62 7.01
CA LEU A 18 11.09 -16.67 6.22
C LEU A 18 10.55 -15.28 5.90
N ARG A 19 10.53 -14.36 6.88
CA ARG A 19 10.08 -12.98 6.68
C ARG A 19 10.99 -12.22 5.73
N PHE A 20 12.30 -12.37 5.87
CA PHE A 20 13.26 -11.72 4.99
C PHE A 20 13.09 -12.18 3.53
N THR A 21 13.03 -13.50 3.32
CA THR A 21 12.84 -14.06 1.97
C THR A 21 11.48 -13.68 1.37
N ALA A 22 10.41 -13.71 2.17
CA ALA A 22 9.08 -13.27 1.72
C ALA A 22 9.04 -11.79 1.35
N SER A 23 9.66 -10.91 2.15
CA SER A 23 9.70 -9.47 1.88
C SER A 23 10.45 -9.14 0.59
N LEU A 24 11.58 -9.80 0.34
CA LEU A 24 12.33 -9.66 -0.91
C LEU A 24 11.51 -10.13 -2.12
N CYS A 25 10.85 -11.29 -1.99
CA CYS A 25 10.01 -11.85 -3.05
C CYS A 25 8.82 -10.93 -3.36
N GLN A 26 8.11 -10.46 -2.33
CA GLN A 26 6.99 -9.53 -2.45
C GLN A 26 7.41 -8.24 -3.13
N GLY A 27 8.51 -7.61 -2.67
CA GLY A 27 9.04 -6.40 -3.29
C GLY A 27 9.37 -6.57 -4.77
N PHE A 28 10.01 -7.69 -5.13
CA PHE A 28 10.38 -7.98 -6.51
C PHE A 28 9.17 -8.25 -7.41
N LEU A 29 8.21 -9.05 -6.94
CA LEU A 29 6.99 -9.40 -7.70
C LEU A 29 6.09 -8.19 -7.93
N PHE A 30 5.87 -7.37 -6.90
CA PHE A 30 5.07 -6.15 -7.01
C PHE A 30 5.79 -5.06 -7.83
N GLY A 31 7.11 -4.92 -7.69
CA GLY A 31 7.89 -4.02 -8.53
C GLY A 31 7.74 -4.36 -10.02
N LYS A 32 7.97 -5.63 -10.38
CA LYS A 32 7.85 -6.09 -11.77
C LYS A 32 6.42 -5.98 -12.32
N SER A 33 5.42 -6.28 -11.48
CA SER A 33 4.01 -6.20 -11.88
C SER A 33 3.55 -4.76 -12.05
N GLY A 34 4.00 -3.85 -11.17
CA GLY A 34 3.75 -2.42 -11.25
C GLY A 34 4.30 -1.85 -12.56
N GLU A 35 5.58 -2.09 -12.86
CA GLU A 35 6.22 -1.64 -14.12
C GLU A 35 5.46 -2.08 -15.37
N LYS A 36 5.02 -3.35 -15.41
CA LYS A 36 4.25 -3.89 -16.54
C LYS A 36 2.88 -3.21 -16.66
N LEU A 37 2.20 -2.94 -15.54
CA LEU A 37 0.91 -2.27 -15.52
C LEU A 37 1.03 -0.82 -16.02
N ILE A 38 2.02 -0.06 -15.52
CA ILE A 38 2.25 1.34 -15.92
C ILE A 38 2.56 1.43 -17.41
N LYS A 39 3.40 0.52 -17.93
CA LYS A 39 3.72 0.47 -19.36
C LYS A 39 2.46 0.26 -20.21
N ARG A 40 1.56 -0.61 -19.77
CA ARG A 40 0.28 -0.87 -20.46
C ARG A 40 -0.63 0.35 -20.43
N ILE A 41 -0.79 0.99 -19.26
CA ILE A 41 -1.61 2.21 -19.11
C ILE A 41 -1.07 3.32 -20.01
N ARG A 42 0.24 3.56 -20.01
CA ARG A 42 0.87 4.58 -20.85
C ARG A 42 0.60 4.35 -22.34
N SER A 43 0.67 3.10 -22.80
CA SER A 43 0.37 2.77 -24.20
C SER A 43 -1.10 3.02 -24.54
N MET A 44 -2.03 2.63 -23.67
CA MET A 44 -3.48 2.82 -23.92
C MET A 44 -3.86 4.30 -23.91
N VAL A 45 -3.32 5.10 -22.98
CA VAL A 45 -3.59 6.53 -22.90
C VAL A 45 -3.00 7.27 -24.10
N PHE A 46 -1.80 6.89 -24.55
CA PHE A 46 -1.21 7.47 -25.75
C PHE A 46 -2.03 7.13 -27.00
N GLU A 47 -2.48 5.88 -27.16
CA GLU A 47 -3.36 5.50 -28.27
C GLU A 47 -4.69 6.27 -28.23
N ALA A 48 -5.30 6.41 -27.06
CA ALA A 48 -6.54 7.18 -26.90
C ALA A 48 -6.35 8.65 -27.28
N MET A 49 -5.22 9.25 -26.89
CA MET A 49 -4.88 10.63 -27.24
C MET A 49 -4.73 10.83 -28.76
N LEU A 50 -4.15 9.87 -29.48
CA LEU A 50 -4.02 9.94 -30.95
C LEU A 50 -5.35 9.84 -31.70
N ARG A 51 -6.42 9.32 -31.06
CA ARG A 51 -7.76 9.21 -31.66
C ARG A 51 -8.63 10.44 -31.43
N GLN A 52 -8.14 11.43 -30.70
CA GLN A 52 -8.86 12.64 -30.35
C GLN A 52 -8.92 13.64 -31.52
N GLU A 53 -9.97 14.45 -31.60
CA GLU A 53 -10.18 15.44 -32.66
C GLU A 53 -9.23 16.64 -32.58
N ILE A 54 -8.93 17.28 -33.72
CA ILE A 54 -7.98 18.41 -33.80
C ILE A 54 -8.45 19.59 -32.94
N ALA A 55 -9.75 19.88 -32.92
CA ALA A 55 -10.33 20.95 -32.11
C ALA A 55 -10.10 20.77 -30.60
N TRP A 56 -9.90 19.53 -30.14
CA TRP A 56 -9.58 19.26 -28.74
C TRP A 56 -8.15 19.69 -28.37
N PHE A 57 -7.22 19.64 -29.33
CA PHE A 57 -5.83 20.08 -29.15
C PHE A 57 -5.65 21.61 -29.23
N ASP A 58 -6.66 22.34 -29.67
CA ASP A 58 -6.62 23.81 -29.73
C ASP A 58 -6.78 24.46 -28.34
N GLU A 59 -7.30 23.72 -27.35
CA GLU A 59 -7.36 24.18 -25.96
C GLU A 59 -5.94 24.26 -25.37
N PRO A 60 -5.54 25.37 -24.71
CA PRO A 60 -4.19 25.54 -24.14
C PRO A 60 -3.78 24.46 -23.12
N GLU A 61 -4.75 23.82 -22.46
CA GLU A 61 -4.51 22.71 -21.53
C GLU A 61 -4.18 21.37 -22.24
N ASN A 62 -4.62 21.22 -23.49
CA ASN A 62 -4.54 20.00 -24.29
C ASN A 62 -3.50 20.10 -25.40
N GLN A 63 -2.53 21.00 -25.26
CA GLN A 63 -1.40 21.06 -26.18
C GLN A 63 -0.56 19.78 -26.06
N ALA A 64 -0.07 19.25 -27.19
CA ALA A 64 0.68 17.99 -27.23
C ALA A 64 1.87 17.93 -26.25
N GLY A 65 2.55 19.07 -26.03
CA GLY A 65 3.63 19.18 -25.05
C GLY A 65 3.16 19.10 -23.59
N ALA A 66 2.08 19.82 -23.26
CA ALA A 66 1.48 19.81 -21.92
C ALA A 66 0.91 18.43 -21.57
N LEU A 67 0.25 17.76 -22.52
CA LEU A 67 -0.27 16.41 -22.37
C LEU A 67 0.82 15.36 -22.16
N THR A 68 1.92 15.46 -22.90
CA THR A 68 3.06 14.54 -22.74
C THR A 68 3.70 14.71 -21.36
N ALA A 69 3.83 15.96 -20.88
CA ALA A 69 4.32 16.26 -19.54
C ALA A 69 3.37 15.77 -18.43
N LYS A 70 2.05 15.99 -18.60
CA LYS A 70 1.03 15.46 -17.69
C LYS A 70 1.04 13.93 -17.67
N LEU A 71 1.08 13.27 -18.81
CA LEU A 71 1.12 11.82 -18.91
C LEU A 71 2.37 11.23 -18.22
N ALA A 72 3.54 11.87 -18.37
CA ALA A 72 4.76 11.45 -17.68
C ALA A 72 4.65 11.63 -16.15
N THR A 73 4.06 12.74 -15.71
CA THR A 73 3.84 13.03 -14.29
C THR A 73 2.84 12.04 -13.68
N ASP A 74 1.72 11.79 -14.34
CA ASP A 74 0.67 10.88 -13.87
C ASP A 74 1.14 9.43 -13.90
N ALA A 75 1.92 9.03 -14.91
CA ALA A 75 2.57 7.71 -14.94
C ALA A 75 3.54 7.52 -13.77
N THR A 76 4.30 8.55 -13.39
CA THR A 76 5.24 8.52 -12.26
C THR A 76 4.49 8.45 -10.92
N LYS A 77 3.38 9.17 -10.77
CA LYS A 77 2.51 9.05 -9.59
C LYS A 77 1.89 7.66 -9.50
N MET A 78 1.39 7.12 -10.61
CA MET A 78 0.85 5.77 -10.66
C MET A 78 1.89 4.69 -10.41
N SER A 79 3.16 4.92 -10.80
CA SER A 79 4.24 3.96 -10.51
C SER A 79 4.59 3.89 -9.05
N MET A 80 4.56 5.02 -8.36
CA MET A 80 4.77 5.10 -6.92
C MET A 80 3.70 4.33 -6.15
N ILE A 81 2.43 4.47 -6.56
CA ILE A 81 1.31 3.78 -5.92
C ILE A 81 1.32 2.28 -6.27
N SER A 82 1.48 1.92 -7.54
CA SER A 82 1.36 0.53 -8.02
C SER A 82 2.53 -0.39 -7.67
N GLY A 83 3.70 0.18 -7.32
CA GLY A 83 4.89 -0.57 -6.92
C GLY A 83 4.83 -1.08 -5.48
N ALA A 84 5.84 -0.71 -4.68
CA ALA A 84 6.03 -1.20 -3.31
C ALA A 84 4.86 -0.85 -2.36
N GLN A 85 4.15 0.25 -2.63
CA GLN A 85 3.06 0.72 -1.77
C GLN A 85 1.84 -0.21 -1.81
N LEU A 86 1.46 -0.73 -2.98
CA LEU A 86 0.38 -1.73 -3.08
C LEU A 86 0.69 -2.99 -2.29
N GLY A 87 1.94 -3.48 -2.37
CA GLY A 87 2.39 -4.62 -1.59
C GLY A 87 2.24 -4.37 -0.08
N PHE A 88 2.66 -3.20 0.38
CA PHE A 88 2.51 -2.81 1.79
C PHE A 88 1.05 -2.70 2.22
N ILE A 89 0.17 -2.11 1.40
CA ILE A 89 -1.26 -1.99 1.71
C ILE A 89 -1.90 -3.37 1.84
N ILE A 90 -1.62 -4.29 0.91
CA ILE A 90 -2.14 -5.66 0.94
C ILE A 90 -1.63 -6.40 2.19
N GLU A 91 -0.35 -6.24 2.51
CA GLU A 91 0.23 -6.82 3.72
C GLU A 91 -0.41 -6.26 5.00
N ALA A 92 -0.61 -4.94 5.08
CA ALA A 92 -1.26 -4.29 6.22
C ALA A 92 -2.70 -4.80 6.40
N LEU A 93 -3.47 -4.92 5.31
CA LEU A 93 -4.82 -5.48 5.35
C LEU A 93 -4.82 -6.94 5.80
N ALA A 94 -3.91 -7.76 5.26
CA ALA A 94 -3.77 -9.15 5.66
C ALA A 94 -3.41 -9.28 7.15
N LEU A 95 -2.50 -8.44 7.66
CA LEU A 95 -2.13 -8.40 9.07
C LEU A 95 -3.30 -8.00 9.97
N ILE A 96 -4.08 -6.99 9.58
CA ILE A 96 -5.28 -6.56 10.31
C ILE A 96 -6.29 -7.72 10.37
N ILE A 97 -6.56 -8.38 9.25
CA ILE A 97 -7.51 -9.50 9.21
C ILE A 97 -7.00 -10.67 10.06
N MET A 98 -5.75 -11.08 9.88
CA MET A 98 -5.15 -12.20 10.62
C MET A 98 -5.13 -11.94 12.12
N SER A 99 -4.71 -10.75 12.55
CA SER A 99 -4.67 -10.38 13.97
C SER A 99 -6.07 -10.36 14.58
N LEU A 100 -7.06 -9.84 13.86
CA LEU A 100 -8.45 -9.84 14.31
C LEU A 100 -9.00 -11.25 14.47
N VAL A 101 -8.77 -12.13 13.48
CA VAL A 101 -9.17 -13.54 13.53
C VAL A 101 -8.53 -14.26 14.72
N ILE A 102 -7.22 -14.11 14.91
CA ILE A 102 -6.50 -14.73 16.04
C ILE A 102 -7.05 -14.22 17.38
N ALA A 103 -7.32 -12.91 17.49
CA ALA A 103 -7.87 -12.32 18.71
C ALA A 103 -9.26 -12.88 19.05
N PHE A 104 -10.15 -12.99 18.06
CA PHE A 104 -11.48 -13.56 18.24
C PHE A 104 -11.46 -15.04 18.62
N ILE A 105 -10.53 -15.82 18.06
CA ILE A 105 -10.40 -17.25 18.39
C ILE A 105 -9.99 -17.46 19.85
N TYR A 106 -9.07 -16.65 20.37
CA TYR A 106 -8.60 -16.79 21.75
C TYR A 106 -9.65 -16.36 22.78
N SER A 107 -10.16 -15.14 22.65
CA SER A 107 -11.10 -14.57 23.64
C SER A 107 -11.99 -13.49 23.01
N TRP A 108 -13.12 -13.89 22.44
CA TRP A 108 -14.08 -12.97 21.82
C TRP A 108 -14.55 -11.83 22.75
N GLN A 109 -14.69 -12.09 24.05
CA GLN A 109 -15.10 -11.09 25.05
C GLN A 109 -14.08 -9.95 25.20
N LEU A 110 -12.79 -10.30 25.27
CA LEU A 110 -11.71 -9.31 25.39
C LEU A 110 -11.56 -8.50 24.10
N THR A 111 -11.67 -9.16 22.93
CA THR A 111 -11.57 -8.50 21.63
C THR A 111 -12.65 -7.44 21.43
N LEU A 112 -13.91 -7.72 21.80
CA LEU A 112 -15.01 -6.76 21.69
C LEU A 112 -14.79 -5.53 22.57
N VAL A 113 -14.28 -5.71 23.78
CA VAL A 113 -13.96 -4.60 24.69
C VAL A 113 -12.89 -3.71 24.08
N VAL A 114 -11.79 -4.28 23.60
CA VAL A 114 -10.72 -3.50 22.94
C VAL A 114 -11.23 -2.76 21.71
N LEU A 115 -12.10 -3.40 20.91
CA LEU A 115 -12.68 -2.78 19.72
C LEU A 115 -13.59 -1.60 20.06
N ALA A 116 -14.30 -1.63 21.20
CA ALA A 116 -15.12 -0.51 21.68
C ALA A 116 -14.28 0.69 22.15
N PHE A 117 -13.08 0.45 22.70
CA PHE A 117 -12.15 1.52 23.09
C PHE A 117 -11.36 2.10 21.91
N TYR A 118 -11.12 1.31 20.86
CA TYR A 118 -10.40 1.75 19.67
C TYR A 118 -10.90 3.08 19.06
N PRO A 119 -12.21 3.32 18.83
CA PRO A 119 -12.67 4.60 18.27
C PRO A 119 -12.44 5.79 19.22
N ILE A 120 -12.49 5.59 20.53
CA ILE A 120 -12.23 6.65 21.52
C ILE A 120 -10.78 7.13 21.39
N ILE A 121 -9.85 6.19 21.22
CA ILE A 121 -8.42 6.49 21.02
C ILE A 121 -8.22 7.24 19.69
N VAL A 122 -8.85 6.79 18.61
CA VAL A 122 -8.74 7.43 17.29
C VAL A 122 -9.27 8.86 17.32
N ILE A 123 -10.44 9.08 17.93
CA ILE A 123 -11.03 10.43 18.05
C ILE A 123 -10.15 11.32 18.91
N GLY A 124 -9.66 10.83 20.05
CA GLY A 124 -8.74 11.58 20.91
C GLY A 124 -7.46 11.98 20.19
N GLY A 125 -6.86 11.07 19.43
CA GLY A 125 -5.67 11.35 18.61
C GLY A 125 -5.94 12.35 17.49
N TYR A 126 -7.08 12.21 16.80
CA TYR A 126 -7.47 13.14 15.74
C TYR A 126 -7.64 14.57 16.26
N LEU A 127 -8.29 14.74 17.41
CA LEU A 127 -8.47 16.04 18.05
C LEU A 127 -7.13 16.65 18.48
N GLN A 128 -6.19 15.83 18.96
CA GLN A 128 -4.84 16.29 19.31
C GLN A 128 -4.09 16.79 18.08
N VAL A 129 -4.06 16.02 16.99
CA VAL A 129 -3.37 16.42 15.74
C VAL A 129 -3.98 17.69 15.16
N THR A 130 -5.31 17.80 15.16
CA THR A 130 -6.00 18.99 14.63
C THR A 130 -5.68 20.24 15.46
N LYS A 131 -5.58 20.11 16.79
CA LYS A 131 -5.13 21.21 17.65
C LYS A 131 -3.69 21.64 17.38
N PHE A 132 -2.78 20.69 17.13
CA PHE A 132 -1.39 20.99 16.81
C PHE A 132 -1.22 21.67 15.44
N ILE A 133 -2.02 21.30 14.44
CA ILE A 133 -1.96 21.91 13.09
C ILE A 133 -2.55 23.32 13.08
N SER A 134 -3.45 23.63 14.01
CA SER A 134 -4.13 24.93 14.13
C SER A 134 -3.34 25.98 14.93
N GLN A 135 -2.14 25.67 15.42
CA GLN A 135 -1.29 26.55 16.22
C GLN A 135 -0.01 26.92 15.44
#